data_AF-A0A9Q0K986-F1
#
_entry.id   AF-A0A9Q0K986-F1
#
_cell.length_a   1.000
_cell.length_b   1.000
_cell.length_c   1.000
_cell.angle_alpha   90.00
_cell.angle_beta   90.00
_cell.angle_gamma   90.00
#
_symmetry.space_group_name_H-M   'P 1'
#
loop_
_entity.id
_entity.type
_entity.pdbx_description
1 polymer ?
#
loop_
_entity_poly.entity_id
_entity_poly.type
_entity_poly.pdbx_seq_one_letter_code
_entity_poly.pdbx_strand_id
1 'polypeptide(L)'
;MMDLIFLDAPFPAEGKTEAEGIFDPPYYKTRQSLLPYNKACFNFLARAFYGVNPVDTKLDDKGPTLIALWIFFHLAPLLTLGLPSFLEDPLHTFRLPPFLVKGSYKKLYDFFYNASGKILDEGEKMGIQREEACHNLLFATCFNSYGGMKILFPNLLKFIGQAGVKLHKQLAEEIRMVVQSNGGIVTMSGMELMKSVVYETLWIDPPVPLQYGKVKKDLV
;
A
#
# COMPACT_ATOMS: atom_id res chain seq x y z
N MET A 1 -21.78 -20.91 -6.13
CA MET A 1 -22.01 -20.23 -4.85
C MET A 1 -20.86 -19.26 -4.66
N MET A 2 -21.02 -18.04 -5.18
CA MET A 2 -20.18 -16.89 -4.93
C MET A 2 -21.16 -15.82 -4.47
N ASP A 3 -21.37 -15.74 -3.16
CA ASP A 3 -22.19 -14.70 -2.57
C ASP A 3 -21.23 -13.63 -2.04
N LEU A 4 -20.77 -12.75 -2.92
CA LEU A 4 -20.38 -11.40 -2.54
C LEU A 4 -21.63 -10.54 -2.68
N ILE A 5 -22.43 -10.51 -1.62
CA ILE A 5 -23.52 -9.56 -1.48
C ILE A 5 -22.88 -8.27 -0.95
N PHE A 6 -22.55 -7.35 -1.87
CA PHE A 6 -22.39 -5.95 -1.48
C PHE A 6 -23.79 -5.40 -1.20
N LEU A 7 -24.03 -4.99 0.04
CA LEU A 7 -25.24 -4.31 0.45
C LEU A 7 -25.48 -3.10 -0.46
N ASP A 8 -26.67 -3.06 -1.04
CA ASP A 8 -27.23 -1.94 -1.79
C ASP A 8 -27.08 -0.63 -0.99
N ALA A 9 -26.28 0.30 -1.52
CA ALA A 9 -26.34 1.71 -1.16
C ALA A 9 -26.95 2.48 -2.35
N PRO A 10 -28.10 3.16 -2.17
CA PRO A 10 -28.81 3.80 -3.27
C PRO A 10 -28.10 5.07 -3.75
N PHE A 11 -27.89 5.13 -5.07
CA PHE A 11 -27.52 6.29 -5.90
C PHE A 11 -26.16 6.97 -5.68
N PRO A 12 -25.41 7.28 -6.77
CA PRO A 12 -24.21 8.11 -6.69
C PRO A 12 -24.60 9.55 -6.33
N ALA A 13 -23.83 10.17 -5.44
CA ALA A 13 -23.86 11.62 -5.27
C ALA A 13 -23.35 12.26 -6.56
N GLU A 14 -24.25 12.58 -7.48
CA GLU A 14 -23.98 13.49 -8.60
C GLU A 14 -23.86 14.91 -8.03
N GLY A 15 -22.66 15.25 -7.56
CA GLY A 15 -22.33 16.57 -7.06
C GLY A 15 -20.83 16.70 -6.88
N LYS A 16 -20.21 17.61 -7.64
CA LYS A 16 -18.80 17.99 -7.44
C LYS A 16 -18.64 18.53 -6.02
N THR A 17 -17.81 17.89 -5.21
CA THR A 17 -17.49 18.38 -3.87
C THR A 17 -16.67 19.67 -3.99
N GLU A 18 -16.93 20.67 -3.14
CA GLU A 18 -16.18 21.94 -3.04
C GLU A 18 -14.67 21.76 -2.73
N ALA A 19 -14.18 20.53 -2.61
CA ALA A 19 -12.78 20.16 -2.45
C ALA A 19 -12.02 20.00 -3.79
N GLU A 20 -12.71 19.92 -4.94
CA GLU A 20 -12.07 19.96 -6.26
C GLU A 20 -11.51 21.37 -6.53
N GLY A 21 -10.20 21.56 -6.31
CA GLY A 21 -9.47 22.80 -6.61
C GLY A 21 -8.58 23.34 -5.48
N ILE A 22 -8.64 22.78 -4.27
CA ILE A 22 -7.71 23.14 -3.18
C ILE A 22 -6.36 22.42 -3.34
N PHE A 23 -6.38 21.24 -3.95
CA PHE A 23 -5.19 20.49 -4.35
C PHE A 23 -5.38 19.96 -5.76
N ASP A 24 -5.03 20.76 -6.76
CA ASP A 24 -4.93 20.24 -8.11
C ASP A 24 -3.84 19.15 -8.16
N PRO A 25 -4.09 18.01 -8.84
CA PRO A 25 -3.02 17.11 -9.19
C PRO A 25 -1.94 17.89 -9.94
N PRO A 26 -0.67 17.66 -9.61
CA PRO A 26 -0.23 16.31 -9.35
C PRO A 26 0.45 16.11 -7.99
N TYR A 27 0.09 15.00 -7.35
CA TYR A 27 0.57 14.54 -6.04
C TYR A 27 2.08 14.20 -5.98
N TYR A 28 2.90 14.66 -6.94
CA TYR A 28 4.34 14.39 -7.01
C TYR A 28 5.24 15.48 -6.41
N LYS A 29 4.71 16.64 -5.99
CA LYS A 29 5.50 17.66 -5.27
C LYS A 29 5.41 17.38 -3.77
N THR A 30 6.06 16.35 -3.23
CA THR A 30 7.48 16.44 -2.87
C THR A 30 8.02 15.02 -2.64
N ARG A 31 8.72 14.44 -3.62
CA ARG A 31 9.39 13.13 -3.49
C ARG A 31 10.35 13.05 -2.27
N GLN A 32 10.82 14.20 -1.77
CA GLN A 32 11.69 14.33 -0.59
C GLN A 32 10.95 14.19 0.77
N SER A 33 9.67 14.55 0.86
CA SER A 33 8.92 14.56 2.14
C SER A 33 8.42 13.17 2.56
N LEU A 34 8.27 12.25 1.59
CA LEU A 34 7.77 10.89 1.83
C LEU A 34 8.88 9.85 2.02
N LEU A 35 10.16 10.20 1.89
CA LEU A 35 11.26 9.24 2.03
C LEU A 35 11.36 8.64 3.45
N PRO A 36 11.26 9.42 4.55
CA PRO A 36 11.23 8.87 5.90
C PRO A 36 10.01 7.96 6.12
N TYR A 37 8.86 8.36 5.56
CA TYR A 37 7.62 7.61 5.60
C TYR A 37 7.74 6.24 4.91
N ASN A 38 8.25 6.21 3.68
CA ASN A 38 8.47 4.98 2.92
C ASN A 38 9.42 4.02 3.67
N LYS A 39 10.50 4.55 4.27
CA LYS A 39 11.40 3.76 5.11
C LYS A 39 10.68 3.19 6.33
N ALA A 40 9.83 3.98 7.00
CA ALA A 40 9.05 3.52 8.14
C ALA A 40 8.10 2.36 7.77
N CYS A 41 7.37 2.47 6.64
CA CYS A 41 6.46 1.41 6.19
C CYS A 41 7.20 0.09 5.90
N PHE A 42 8.31 0.15 5.17
CA PHE A 42 9.07 -1.08 4.87
C PHE A 42 9.71 -1.68 6.12
N ASN A 43 10.29 -0.85 7.00
CA ASN A 43 10.86 -1.33 8.26
C ASN A 43 9.79 -1.94 9.18
N PHE A 44 8.59 -1.34 9.23
CA PHE A 44 7.46 -1.91 9.96
C PHE A 44 7.11 -3.30 9.45
N LEU A 45 6.91 -3.46 8.14
CA LEU A 45 6.57 -4.76 7.54
C LEU A 45 7.66 -5.79 7.80
N ALA A 46 8.94 -5.41 7.65
CA ALA A 46 10.05 -6.32 7.87
C ALA A 46 10.12 -6.82 9.33
N ARG A 47 9.92 -5.92 10.29
CA ARG A 47 9.90 -6.25 11.71
C ARG A 47 8.67 -7.07 12.09
N ALA A 48 7.49 -6.68 11.59
CA ALA A 48 6.23 -7.31 11.92
C ALA A 48 6.12 -8.73 11.33
N PHE A 49 6.51 -8.92 10.07
CA PHE A 49 6.37 -10.22 9.40
C PHE A 49 7.56 -11.15 9.62
N TYR A 50 8.77 -10.61 9.71
CA TYR A 50 9.99 -11.43 9.71
C TYR A 50 10.82 -11.30 10.98
N GLY A 51 10.47 -10.39 11.90
CA GLY A 51 11.26 -10.13 13.09
C GLY A 51 12.64 -9.54 12.80
N VAL A 52 12.85 -8.99 11.61
CA VAL A 52 14.16 -8.47 11.15
C VAL A 52 14.04 -6.96 10.91
N ASN A 53 15.05 -6.22 11.36
CA ASN A 53 15.20 -4.81 11.06
C ASN A 53 16.09 -4.65 9.80
N PRO A 54 15.60 -4.11 8.67
CA PRO A 54 16.35 -4.05 7.42
C PRO A 54 17.70 -3.33 7.52
N VAL A 55 17.79 -2.32 8.39
CA VAL A 55 19.00 -1.52 8.66
C VAL A 55 20.14 -2.39 9.19
N ASP A 56 19.84 -3.49 9.89
CA ASP A 56 20.84 -4.40 10.44
C ASP A 56 21.25 -5.49 9.43
N THR A 57 20.81 -5.38 8.17
CA THR A 57 21.07 -6.34 7.10
C THR A 57 21.85 -5.69 5.95
N LYS A 58 22.27 -6.50 4.97
CA LYS A 58 22.89 -6.01 3.73
C LYS A 58 21.97 -5.11 2.89
N LEU A 59 20.66 -5.14 3.14
CA LEU A 59 19.69 -4.28 2.45
C LEU A 59 19.76 -2.83 2.93
N ASP A 60 20.13 -2.62 4.20
CA ASP A 60 20.24 -1.31 4.84
C ASP A 60 18.97 -0.46 4.62
N ASP A 61 19.11 0.81 4.24
CA ASP A 61 18.04 1.75 3.96
C ASP A 61 17.55 1.72 2.51
N LYS A 62 18.08 0.81 1.68
CA LYS A 62 17.86 0.79 0.22
C LYS A 62 16.55 0.13 -0.19
N GLY A 63 15.88 -0.59 0.72
CA GLY A 63 14.64 -1.33 0.47
C GLY A 63 13.59 -0.50 -0.30
N PRO A 64 13.15 0.66 0.22
CA PRO A 64 12.19 1.53 -0.46
C PRO A 64 12.55 1.92 -1.90
N THR A 65 13.82 2.25 -2.15
CA THR A 65 14.31 2.65 -3.47
C THR A 65 14.32 1.47 -4.45
N LEU A 66 14.77 0.30 -3.99
CA LEU A 66 14.79 -0.92 -4.80
C LEU A 66 13.38 -1.38 -5.15
N ILE A 67 12.45 -1.30 -4.19
CA ILE A 67 11.03 -1.62 -4.41
C ILE A 67 10.40 -0.64 -5.39
N ALA A 68 10.63 0.68 -5.22
CA ALA A 68 10.07 1.68 -6.12
C ALA A 68 10.54 1.48 -7.57
N LEU A 69 11.82 1.17 -7.77
CA LEU A 69 12.36 0.86 -9.09
C LEU A 69 11.71 -0.41 -9.67
N TRP A 70 11.57 -1.47 -8.87
CA TRP A 70 10.96 -2.72 -9.31
C TRP A 70 9.47 -2.59 -9.64
N ILE A 71 8.70 -1.88 -8.81
CA ILE A 71 7.28 -1.58 -9.05
C ILE A 71 7.12 -0.72 -10.30
N PHE A 72 8.00 0.28 -10.51
CA PHE A 72 7.97 1.09 -11.73
C PHE A 72 8.08 0.23 -12.99
N PHE A 73 8.96 -0.79 -13.01
CA PHE A 73 9.06 -1.71 -14.14
C PHE A 73 7.79 -2.55 -14.37
N HIS A 74 7.00 -2.83 -13.34
CA HIS A 74 5.74 -3.56 -13.47
C HIS A 74 4.58 -2.66 -13.91
N LEU A 75 4.54 -1.44 -13.39
CA LEU A 75 3.41 -0.52 -13.54
C LEU A 75 3.66 0.59 -14.56
N ALA A 76 4.83 0.67 -15.19
CA ALA A 76 5.15 1.72 -16.17
C ALA A 76 4.04 1.96 -17.21
N PRO A 77 3.38 0.93 -17.78
CA PRO A 77 2.28 1.16 -18.73
C PRO A 77 1.02 1.80 -18.14
N LEU A 78 0.88 1.81 -16.82
CA LEU A 78 -0.29 2.34 -16.09
C LEU A 78 -0.01 3.67 -15.38
N LEU A 79 1.25 4.11 -15.33
CA LEU A 79 1.66 5.29 -14.56
C LEU A 79 1.81 6.51 -15.47
N THR A 80 1.21 7.62 -15.06
CA THR A 80 1.51 8.96 -15.58
C THR A 80 2.55 9.63 -14.68
N LEU A 81 3.68 10.04 -15.25
CA LEU A 81 4.80 10.62 -14.51
C LEU A 81 4.81 12.16 -14.52
N GLY A 82 3.98 12.78 -15.35
CA GLY A 82 3.92 14.21 -15.57
C GLY A 82 4.99 14.73 -16.54
N LEU A 83 5.53 13.88 -17.40
CA LEU A 83 6.45 14.25 -18.48
C LEU A 83 5.65 14.62 -19.75
N PRO A 84 6.26 15.36 -20.71
CA PRO A 84 5.68 15.53 -22.04
C PRO A 84 5.34 14.19 -22.71
N SER A 85 4.22 14.15 -23.45
CA SER A 85 3.69 12.90 -24.04
C SER A 85 4.71 12.12 -24.85
N PHE A 86 5.52 12.78 -25.68
CA PHE A 86 6.54 12.10 -26.49
C PHE A 86 7.62 11.36 -25.68
N LEU A 87 7.77 11.64 -24.37
CA LEU A 87 8.61 10.89 -23.44
C LEU A 87 7.84 9.81 -22.67
N GLU A 88 6.53 10.00 -22.43
CA GLU A 88 5.68 9.03 -21.74
C GLU A 88 5.12 7.94 -22.65
N ASP A 89 4.75 8.27 -23.89
CA ASP A 89 4.17 7.34 -24.86
C ASP A 89 5.03 6.08 -25.08
N PRO A 90 6.38 6.15 -25.14
CA PRO A 90 7.21 4.94 -25.19
C PRO A 90 7.06 4.03 -23.96
N LEU A 91 6.85 4.58 -22.76
CA LEU A 91 6.65 3.82 -21.51
C LEU A 91 5.28 3.13 -21.49
N HIS A 92 4.29 3.73 -22.16
CA HIS A 92 2.94 3.16 -22.30
C HIS A 92 2.84 2.16 -23.45
N THR A 93 3.76 2.22 -24.41
CA THR A 93 3.76 1.36 -25.60
C THR A 93 4.61 0.10 -25.40
N PHE A 94 5.83 0.23 -24.84
CA PHE A 94 6.77 -0.87 -24.74
C PHE A 94 7.06 -1.24 -23.29
N ARG A 95 7.12 -2.54 -23.00
CA ARG A 95 7.56 -3.02 -21.70
C ARG A 95 9.04 -2.72 -21.49
N LEU A 96 9.38 -2.21 -20.32
CA LEU A 96 10.76 -1.97 -19.94
C LEU A 96 11.54 -3.29 -19.86
N PRO A 97 12.78 -3.36 -20.39
CA PRO A 97 13.56 -4.59 -20.39
C PRO A 97 13.86 -5.12 -18.97
N PRO A 98 13.36 -6.30 -18.55
CA PRO A 98 13.45 -6.74 -17.15
C PRO A 98 14.88 -6.93 -16.62
N PHE A 99 15.86 -7.15 -17.52
CA PHE A 99 17.25 -7.33 -17.11
C PHE A 99 17.84 -6.08 -16.44
N LEU A 100 17.29 -4.89 -16.70
CA LEU A 100 17.72 -3.63 -16.07
C LEU A 100 17.39 -3.57 -14.57
N VAL A 101 16.37 -4.31 -14.11
CA VAL A 101 15.96 -4.34 -12.69
C VAL A 101 16.37 -5.63 -11.98
N LYS A 102 16.96 -6.60 -12.70
CA LYS A 102 17.35 -7.92 -12.16
C LYS A 102 18.28 -7.81 -10.94
N GLY A 103 19.28 -6.94 -10.98
CA GLY A 103 20.22 -6.75 -9.87
C GLY A 103 19.54 -6.18 -8.60
N SER A 104 18.62 -5.25 -8.79
CA SER A 104 17.82 -4.67 -7.71
C SER A 104 16.86 -5.69 -7.11
N TYR A 105 16.19 -6.46 -7.96
CA TYR A 105 15.31 -7.54 -7.53
C TYR A 105 16.07 -8.64 -6.77
N LYS A 106 17.27 -9.02 -7.22
CA LYS A 106 18.09 -9.99 -6.53
C LYS A 106 18.44 -9.56 -5.09
N LYS A 107 18.77 -8.28 -4.88
CA LYS A 107 19.03 -7.76 -3.52
C LYS A 107 17.82 -7.88 -2.60
N LEU A 108 16.62 -7.62 -3.14
CA LEU A 108 15.37 -7.84 -2.40
C LEU A 108 15.19 -9.33 -2.11
N TYR A 109 15.31 -10.18 -3.12
CA TYR A 109 15.19 -11.64 -2.96
C TYR A 109 16.14 -12.18 -1.89
N ASP A 110 17.42 -11.82 -1.94
CA ASP A 110 18.41 -12.27 -0.96
C ASP A 110 18.05 -11.81 0.46
N PHE A 111 17.46 -10.61 0.63
CA PHE A 111 16.94 -10.17 1.93
C PHE A 111 15.79 -11.07 2.41
N PHE A 112 14.76 -11.28 1.59
CA PHE A 112 13.60 -12.10 1.98
C PHE A 112 14.00 -13.54 2.25
N TYR A 113 14.85 -14.14 1.42
CA TYR A 113 15.30 -15.51 1.58
C TYR A 113 15.99 -15.73 2.93
N ASN A 114 16.81 -14.77 3.38
CA ASN A 114 17.50 -14.83 4.66
C ASN A 114 16.59 -14.46 5.85
N ALA A 115 15.67 -13.51 5.67
CA ALA A 115 14.83 -13.01 6.76
C ALA A 115 13.62 -13.92 7.06
N SER A 116 13.11 -14.65 6.06
CA SER A 116 11.83 -15.36 6.16
C SER A 116 11.97 -16.87 6.38
N GLY A 117 13.12 -17.36 6.84
CA GLY A 117 13.44 -18.79 6.96
C GLY A 117 12.31 -19.64 7.56
N LYS A 118 11.75 -19.23 8.71
CA LYS A 118 10.62 -19.94 9.34
C LYS A 118 9.37 -20.02 8.46
N ILE A 119 9.05 -18.96 7.74
CA ILE A 119 7.86 -18.91 6.86
C ILE A 119 8.09 -19.75 5.61
N LEU A 120 9.32 -19.74 5.09
CA LEU A 120 9.73 -20.60 3.98
C LEU A 120 9.65 -22.08 4.35
N ASP A 121 10.08 -22.44 5.56
CA ASP A 121 9.99 -23.83 6.06
C ASP A 121 8.52 -24.29 6.15
N GLU A 122 7.59 -23.41 6.55
CA GLU A 122 6.15 -23.70 6.51
C GLU A 122 5.63 -23.82 5.07
N GLY A 123 6.09 -22.96 4.15
CA GLY A 123 5.75 -23.06 2.72
C GLY A 123 6.15 -24.42 2.12
N GLU A 124 7.34 -24.93 2.46
CA GLU A 124 7.79 -26.24 2.02
C GLU A 124 6.93 -27.38 2.57
N LYS A 125 6.50 -27.30 3.85
CA LYS A 125 5.54 -28.27 4.41
C LYS A 125 4.19 -28.25 3.69
N MET A 126 3.80 -27.10 3.13
CA MET A 126 2.61 -26.94 2.31
C MET A 126 2.82 -27.39 0.85
N GLY A 127 4.01 -27.89 0.50
CA GLY A 127 4.34 -28.37 -0.84
C GLY A 127 4.74 -27.26 -1.83
N ILE A 128 5.06 -26.05 -1.34
CA ILE A 128 5.52 -24.93 -2.16
C ILE A 128 7.05 -24.96 -2.22
N GLN A 129 7.64 -24.84 -3.41
CA GLN A 129 9.10 -24.75 -3.53
C GLN A 129 9.62 -23.51 -2.80
N ARG A 130 10.76 -23.63 -2.12
CA ARG A 130 11.30 -22.55 -1.28
C ARG A 130 11.53 -21.25 -2.04
N GLU A 131 12.06 -21.36 -3.26
CA GLU A 131 12.30 -20.23 -4.16
C GLU A 131 10.98 -19.56 -4.57
N GLU A 132 9.97 -20.37 -4.91
CA GLU A 132 8.63 -19.90 -5.24
C GLU A 132 7.98 -19.19 -4.05
N ALA A 133 8.07 -19.77 -2.85
CA ALA A 133 7.58 -19.16 -1.62
C ALA A 133 8.28 -17.81 -1.37
N CYS A 134 9.59 -17.74 -1.54
CA CYS A 134 10.36 -16.50 -1.35
C CYS A 134 9.95 -15.41 -2.35
N HIS A 135 9.74 -15.75 -3.63
CA HIS A 135 9.23 -14.81 -4.63
C HIS A 135 7.82 -14.29 -4.27
N ASN A 136 6.93 -15.16 -3.79
CA ASN A 136 5.59 -14.78 -3.36
C ASN A 136 5.60 -13.90 -2.10
N LEU A 137 6.45 -14.19 -1.11
CA LEU A 137 6.61 -13.35 0.09
C LEU A 137 7.14 -11.96 -0.26
N LEU A 138 8.14 -11.88 -1.15
CA LEU A 138 8.63 -10.62 -1.69
C LEU A 138 7.50 -9.84 -2.36
N PHE A 139 6.73 -10.48 -3.24
CA PHE A 139 5.62 -9.83 -3.92
C PHE A 139 4.53 -9.35 -2.94
N ALA A 140 4.09 -10.21 -2.03
CA ALA A 140 3.08 -9.86 -1.03
C ALA A 140 3.51 -8.71 -0.11
N THR A 141 4.79 -8.66 0.25
CA THR A 141 5.32 -7.60 1.12
C THR A 141 5.56 -6.31 0.36
N CYS A 142 6.25 -6.38 -0.78
CA CYS A 142 6.70 -5.20 -1.52
C CYS A 142 5.61 -4.61 -2.41
N PHE A 143 4.88 -5.44 -3.15
CA PHE A 143 3.87 -4.98 -4.09
C PHE A 143 2.53 -4.75 -3.39
N ASN A 144 2.00 -5.78 -2.72
CA ASN A 144 0.66 -5.69 -2.11
C ASN A 144 0.66 -4.80 -0.87
N SER A 145 1.48 -5.15 0.13
CA SER A 145 1.44 -4.49 1.45
C SER A 145 2.09 -3.11 1.41
N TYR A 146 3.37 -3.03 1.05
CA TYR A 146 4.11 -1.78 0.99
C TYR A 146 3.56 -0.83 -0.08
N GLY A 147 3.22 -1.35 -1.27
CA GLY A 147 2.56 -0.57 -2.33
C GLY A 147 1.21 -0.02 -1.87
N GLY A 148 0.37 -0.84 -1.24
CA GLY A 148 -0.91 -0.43 -0.68
C GLY A 148 -0.76 0.64 0.42
N MET A 149 0.13 0.43 1.39
CA MET A 149 0.42 1.41 2.44
C MET A 149 0.86 2.75 1.84
N LYS A 150 1.76 2.72 0.84
CA LYS A 150 2.28 3.91 0.16
C LYS A 150 1.19 4.78 -0.48
N ILE A 151 0.03 4.21 -0.81
CA ILE A 151 -1.14 4.94 -1.31
C ILE A 151 -2.08 5.30 -0.15
N LEU A 152 -2.46 4.31 0.68
CA LEU A 152 -3.47 4.45 1.72
C LEU A 152 -3.09 5.47 2.81
N PHE A 153 -1.87 5.42 3.36
CA PHE A 153 -1.54 6.26 4.52
C PHE A 153 -1.44 7.75 4.17
N PRO A 154 -0.83 8.16 3.03
CA PRO A 154 -0.93 9.55 2.58
C PRO A 154 -2.38 10.01 2.36
N ASN A 155 -3.24 9.16 1.80
CA ASN A 155 -4.66 9.48 1.63
C ASN A 155 -5.39 9.63 2.96
N LEU A 156 -5.13 8.75 3.94
CA LEU A 156 -5.67 8.87 5.30
C LEU A 156 -5.26 10.20 5.94
N LEU A 157 -3.97 10.57 5.85
CA LEU A 157 -3.47 11.84 6.37
C LEU A 157 -4.09 13.05 5.65
N LYS A 158 -4.27 12.97 4.33
CA LYS A 158 -4.94 13.98 3.51
C LYS A 158 -6.36 14.23 4.02
N PHE A 159 -7.20 13.20 4.12
CA PHE A 159 -8.60 13.35 4.52
C PHE A 159 -8.76 13.74 5.99
N ILE A 160 -7.97 13.15 6.90
CA ILE A 160 -7.95 13.59 8.30
C ILE A 160 -7.55 15.06 8.37
N GLY A 161 -6.50 15.47 7.66
CA GLY A 161 -6.03 16.85 7.62
C GLY A 161 -7.11 17.83 7.14
N GLN A 162 -7.84 17.47 6.07
CA GLN A 162 -8.91 18.27 5.47
C GLN A 162 -10.18 18.35 6.35
N ALA A 163 -10.49 17.32 7.12
CA ALA A 163 -11.66 17.30 8.01
C ALA A 163 -11.57 18.30 9.18
N GLY A 164 -10.39 18.85 9.44
CA GLY A 164 -10.18 19.97 10.35
C GLY A 164 -10.14 19.63 11.84
N VAL A 165 -9.84 20.66 12.64
CA VAL A 165 -9.48 20.54 14.07
C VAL A 165 -10.59 19.90 14.92
N LYS A 166 -11.86 20.05 14.52
CA LYS A 166 -12.98 19.43 15.22
C LYS A 166 -12.85 17.90 15.22
N LEU A 167 -12.64 17.29 14.04
CA LEU A 167 -12.46 15.84 13.94
C LEU A 167 -11.19 15.39 14.67
N HIS A 168 -10.09 16.16 14.56
CA HIS A 168 -8.83 15.83 15.24
C HIS A 168 -9.01 15.73 16.76
N LYS A 169 -9.75 16.67 17.37
CA LYS A 169 -10.05 16.66 18.80
C LYS A 169 -10.89 15.43 19.17
N GLN A 170 -11.96 15.16 18.42
CA GLN A 170 -12.83 14.02 18.68
C GLN A 170 -12.08 12.68 18.58
N LEU A 171 -11.23 12.51 17.56
CA LEU A 171 -10.36 11.33 17.42
C LEU A 171 -9.37 11.21 18.59
N ALA A 172 -8.70 12.31 18.95
CA ALA A 172 -7.74 12.30 20.05
C ALA A 172 -8.40 11.98 21.40
N GLU A 173 -9.59 12.54 21.65
CA GLU A 173 -10.40 12.27 22.84
C GLU A 173 -10.83 10.80 22.88
N GLU A 174 -11.46 10.27 21.83
CA GLU A 174 -11.87 8.85 21.74
C GLU A 174 -10.69 7.92 22.00
N ILE A 175 -9.60 8.08 21.23
CA ILE A 175 -8.44 7.18 21.31
C ILE A 175 -7.83 7.22 22.71
N ARG A 176 -7.61 8.41 23.28
CA ARG A 176 -6.99 8.54 24.62
C ARG A 176 -7.89 7.98 25.72
N MET A 177 -9.20 8.24 25.67
CA MET A 177 -10.14 7.71 26.66
C MET A 177 -10.23 6.18 26.61
N VAL A 178 -10.29 5.60 25.39
CA VAL A 178 -10.32 4.15 25.22
C VAL A 178 -9.01 3.52 25.73
N VAL A 179 -7.86 4.06 25.36
CA VAL A 179 -6.57 3.54 25.84
C VAL A 179 -6.45 3.67 27.36
N GLN A 180 -6.87 4.79 27.94
CA GLN A 180 -6.82 5.00 29.39
C GLN A 180 -7.75 4.04 30.15
N SER A 181 -8.99 3.86 29.68
CA SER A 181 -9.95 2.92 30.29
C SER A 181 -9.51 1.46 30.18
N ASN A 182 -8.66 1.13 29.20
CA ASN A 182 -8.03 -0.18 29.04
C ASN A 182 -6.65 -0.28 29.71
N GLY A 183 -6.37 0.55 30.72
CA GLY A 183 -5.13 0.46 31.50
C GLY A 183 -3.86 0.82 30.73
N GLY A 184 -3.98 1.64 29.69
CA GLY A 184 -2.87 2.04 28.81
C GLY A 184 -2.60 1.06 27.66
N ILE A 185 -3.37 -0.02 27.54
CA ILE A 185 -3.24 -1.00 26.45
C ILE A 185 -3.96 -0.46 25.21
N VAL A 186 -3.24 -0.42 24.09
CA VAL A 186 -3.82 -0.07 22.79
C VAL A 186 -4.75 -1.18 22.33
N THR A 187 -6.01 -0.84 22.11
CA THR A 187 -7.07 -1.75 21.62
C THR A 187 -7.89 -1.07 20.55
N MET A 188 -8.45 -1.85 19.63
CA MET A 188 -9.42 -1.36 18.64
C MET A 188 -10.85 -1.36 19.19
N SER A 189 -11.09 -2.02 20.32
CA SER A 189 -12.40 -2.10 20.96
C SER A 189 -12.78 -0.72 21.52
N GLY A 190 -13.94 -0.20 21.11
CA GLY A 190 -14.44 1.11 21.55
C GLY A 190 -13.93 2.32 20.76
N MET A 191 -13.09 2.12 19.73
CA MET A 191 -12.63 3.21 18.84
C MET A 191 -13.53 3.32 17.59
N GLU A 192 -14.82 3.60 17.79
CA GLU A 192 -15.82 3.59 16.70
C GLU A 192 -15.58 4.70 15.68
N LEU A 193 -15.29 5.93 16.12
CA LEU A 193 -14.99 7.05 15.23
C LEU A 193 -13.71 6.80 14.44
N MET A 194 -12.65 6.32 15.09
CA MET A 194 -11.39 6.00 14.38
C MET A 194 -11.61 4.94 13.31
N LYS A 195 -12.33 3.85 13.63
CA LYS A 195 -12.70 2.82 12.63
C LYS A 195 -13.51 3.43 11.49
N SER A 196 -14.51 4.24 11.80
CA SER A 196 -15.33 4.93 10.78
C SER A 196 -14.48 5.80 9.86
N VAL A 197 -13.52 6.56 10.38
CA VAL A 197 -12.62 7.40 9.57
C VAL A 197 -11.76 6.58 8.62
N VAL A 198 -11.26 5.42 9.07
CA VAL A 198 -10.49 4.50 8.22
C VAL A 198 -11.38 3.93 7.11
N TYR A 199 -12.59 3.46 7.44
CA TYR A 199 -13.53 2.94 6.44
C TYR A 199 -13.95 4.01 5.43
N GLU A 200 -14.24 5.22 5.88
CA GLU A 200 -14.62 6.33 5.02
C GLU A 200 -13.49 6.70 4.05
N THR A 201 -12.24 6.70 4.52
CA THR A 201 -11.08 6.92 3.66
C THR A 201 -10.98 5.87 2.54
N LEU A 202 -11.20 4.60 2.87
CA LEU A 202 -11.19 3.50 1.89
C LEU A 202 -12.36 3.59 0.91
N TRP A 203 -13.49 4.16 1.35
CA TRP A 203 -14.68 4.36 0.53
C TRP A 203 -14.52 5.54 -0.44
N ILE A 204 -14.04 6.69 0.04
CA ILE A 204 -13.86 7.91 -0.77
C ILE A 204 -12.78 7.71 -1.84
N ASP A 205 -11.65 7.09 -1.47
CA ASP A 205 -10.45 7.02 -2.31
C ASP A 205 -9.83 5.62 -2.24
N PRO A 206 -10.45 4.62 -2.89
CA PRO A 206 -9.98 3.25 -2.84
C PRO A 206 -8.54 3.16 -3.38
N PRO A 207 -7.56 2.64 -2.60
CA PRO A 207 -6.14 2.67 -2.97
C PRO A 207 -5.80 1.97 -4.28
N VAL A 208 -6.65 1.02 -4.70
CA VAL A 208 -6.54 0.33 -5.99
C VAL A 208 -7.92 0.41 -6.66
N PRO A 209 -8.15 1.37 -7.58
CA PRO A 209 -9.48 1.60 -8.15
C PRO A 209 -9.83 0.65 -9.32
N LEU A 210 -8.83 0.00 -9.92
CA LEU A 210 -9.04 -0.84 -11.12
C LEU A 210 -9.16 -2.31 -10.73
N GLN A 211 -10.33 -2.89 -10.99
CA GLN A 211 -10.60 -4.32 -10.84
C GLN A 211 -11.01 -4.91 -12.20
N TYR A 212 -10.52 -6.11 -12.49
CA TYR A 212 -10.80 -6.80 -13.74
C TYR A 212 -11.31 -8.21 -13.47
N GLY A 213 -12.32 -8.64 -14.22
CA GLY A 213 -12.86 -9.99 -14.18
C GLY A 213 -13.12 -10.51 -15.59
N LYS A 214 -12.67 -11.73 -15.89
CA LYS A 214 -13.02 -12.42 -17.12
C LYS A 214 -14.27 -13.27 -16.88
N VAL A 215 -15.33 -12.97 -17.63
CA VAL A 215 -16.57 -13.74 -17.61
C VAL A 215 -16.27 -15.20 -18.02
N LYS A 216 -16.69 -16.16 -17.20
CA LYS A 216 -16.41 -17.60 -17.40
C LYS A 216 -17.55 -18.36 -18.10
N LYS A 217 -18.74 -17.77 -18.12
CA LYS A 217 -19.98 -18.29 -18.68
C LYS A 217 -20.89 -17.10 -18.92
N ASP A 218 -21.86 -17.23 -19.81
CA ASP A 218 -22.79 -16.14 -20.11
C ASP A 218 -23.49 -15.63 -18.83
N LEU A 219 -23.62 -14.30 -18.74
CA LEU A 219 -24.41 -13.63 -17.72
C LEU A 219 -25.80 -13.41 -18.32
N VAL A 220 -26.81 -14.02 -17.72
CA VAL A 220 -28.23 -13.87 -18.08
C VAL A 220 -28.88 -12.90 -17.12
#